data_AF-A0A6P1MCZ0-F1
#
_entry.id   AF-A0A6P1MCZ0-F1
#
_cell.length_a   1.000
_cell.length_b   1.000
_cell.length_c   1.000
_cell.angle_alpha   90.00
_cell.angle_beta   90.00
_cell.angle_gamma   90.00
#
_symmetry.space_group_name_H-M   'P 1'
#
loop_
_entity.id
_entity.type
_entity.pdbx_description
1 polymer ?
#
loop_
_entity_poly.entity_id
_entity_poly.type
_entity_poly.pdbx_seq_one_letter_code
_entity_poly.pdbx_strand_id
1 'polypeptide(L)' 'MPDLILVSGSNKLKGYILTEELTKIDAKSPAEALKWQAKNKNQLKYIPVYLNDGKTVIGEYAIGNTEEPYRVSRKYSD' A
#
# COMPACT_ATOMS: atom_id res chain seq x y z
N MET A 1 16.64 -14.85 0.85
CA MET A 1 16.61 -13.38 0.71
C MET A 1 15.14 -12.96 0.77
N PRO A 2 14.75 -11.98 1.59
CA PRO A 2 13.39 -11.47 1.57
C PRO A 2 13.12 -10.82 0.21
N ASP A 3 11.94 -11.05 -0.34
CA ASP A 3 11.49 -10.45 -1.59
C ASP A 3 10.94 -9.06 -1.28
N LEU A 4 11.79 -8.04 -1.47
CA LEU A 4 11.55 -6.66 -1.08
C LEU A 4 11.28 -5.79 -2.30
N ILE A 5 10.20 -5.01 -2.24
CA ILE A 5 9.81 -4.05 -3.27
C ILE A 5 10.04 -2.65 -2.73
N LEU A 6 10.84 -1.85 -3.45
CA LEU A 6 11.09 -0.45 -3.09
C LEU A 6 9.80 0.36 -3.23
N VAL A 7 9.43 1.10 -2.19
CA VAL A 7 8.32 2.04 -2.18
C VAL A 7 8.84 3.44 -1.89
N SER A 8 8.36 4.40 -2.67
CA SER A 8 8.57 5.83 -2.44
C SER A 8 7.22 6.49 -2.25
N GLY A 9 6.87 6.80 -1.00
CA GLY A 9 5.67 7.55 -0.68
C GLY A 9 5.84 9.05 -0.96
N SER A 10 4.74 9.74 -1.22
CA SER A 10 4.68 11.20 -1.40
C SER A 10 5.21 12.00 -0.19
N ASN A 11 5.29 11.36 0.99
CA ASN A 11 5.77 11.95 2.24
C ASN A 11 7.28 11.78 2.45
N LYS A 12 8.08 11.66 1.39
CA LYS A 12 9.55 11.39 1.43
C LYS A 12 9.93 10.08 2.13
N LEU A 13 8.97 9.22 2.43
CA LEU A 13 9.18 7.93 3.07
C LEU A 13 9.64 6.94 2.00
N LYS A 14 10.92 6.58 2.06
CA LYS A 14 11.58 5.65 1.15
C LYS A 14 12.00 4.41 1.92
N GLY A 15 11.48 3.26 1.52
CA GLY A 15 11.76 1.99 2.17
C GLY A 15 11.28 0.82 1.32
N TYR A 16 11.09 -0.32 1.93
CA TYR A 16 10.76 -1.56 1.25
C TYR A 16 9.51 -2.18 1.83
N ILE A 17 8.70 -2.83 1.01
CA ILE A 17 7.60 -3.68 1.47
C ILE A 17 7.91 -5.13 1.12
N LEU A 18 7.38 -6.06 1.89
CA LEU A 18 7.46 -7.49 1.57
C LEU A 18 6.42 -7.83 0.49
N THR A 19 6.81 -8.57 -0.55
CA THR A 19 5.87 -8.99 -1.62
C THR A 19 4.69 -9.80 -1.08
N GLU A 20 4.91 -10.57 -0.02
CA GLU A 20 3.90 -11.36 0.69
C GLU A 20 2.85 -10.50 1.42
N GLU A 21 3.17 -9.25 1.75
CA GLU A 21 2.24 -8.28 2.32
C GLU A 21 1.35 -7.62 1.24
N LEU A 22 1.66 -7.79 -0.05
CA LEU A 22 0.77 -7.34 -1.13
C LEU A 22 -0.44 -8.26 -1.25
N THR A 23 -1.62 -7.66 -1.30
CA THR A 23 -2.85 -8.42 -1.54
C THR A 23 -2.82 -8.98 -2.96
N LYS A 24 -2.77 -10.31 -3.06
CA LYS A 24 -2.94 -11.00 -4.34
C LYS A 24 -4.41 -10.95 -4.73
N ILE A 25 -4.71 -10.36 -5.88
CA ILE A 25 -6.03 -10.44 -6.50
C ILE A 25 -6.05 -11.74 -7.32
N ASP A 26 -6.78 -12.75 -6.85
CA ASP A 26 -7.02 -13.98 -7.62
C ASP A 26 -8.29 -13.83 -8.47
N ALA A 27 -8.31 -12.82 -9.35
CA ALA A 27 -9.38 -12.64 -10.34
C ALA A 27 -8.91 -13.20 -11.68
N LYS A 28 -9.62 -14.18 -12.22
CA LYS A 28 -9.26 -14.89 -13.46
C LYS A 28 -10.03 -14.35 -14.67
N SER A 29 -10.91 -13.38 -14.45
CA SER A 29 -11.67 -12.69 -15.50
C SER A 29 -11.92 -11.22 -15.15
N PRO A 30 -12.20 -10.36 -16.16
CA PRO A 30 -12.57 -8.97 -15.92
C PRO A 30 -13.78 -8.81 -15.00
N ALA A 31 -14.78 -9.70 -15.13
CA ALA A 31 -15.98 -9.66 -14.29
C ALA A 31 -15.68 -9.99 -12.83
N GLU A 32 -14.76 -10.92 -12.56
CA GLU A 32 -14.30 -11.22 -11.21
C GLU A 32 -13.48 -10.06 -10.61
N ALA A 33 -12.65 -9.40 -11.43
CA ALA A 33 -11.91 -8.23 -10.99
C ALA A 33 -12.84 -7.09 -10.54
N LEU A 34 -13.94 -6.85 -11.27
CA LEU A 34 -14.96 -5.87 -10.90
C LEU A 34 -15.68 -6.24 -9.59
N LYS A 35 -16.05 -7.51 -9.40
CA LYS A 35 -16.66 -7.98 -8.14
C LYS A 35 -15.70 -7.83 -6.96
N TRP A 36 -14.43 -8.17 -7.14
CA TRP A 36 -13.40 -7.99 -6.13
C TRP A 36 -13.24 -6.50 -5.81
N GLN A 37 -13.16 -5.63 -6.82
CA GLN A 37 -13.02 -4.19 -6.64
C GLN A 37 -14.22 -3.59 -5.90
N ALA A 38 -15.44 -4.02 -6.22
CA ALA A 38 -16.67 -3.57 -5.56
C ALA A 38 -16.73 -4.02 -4.09
N LYS A 39 -16.32 -5.27 -3.79
CA LYS A 39 -16.27 -5.80 -2.42
C LYS A 39 -15.24 -5.08 -1.54
N ASN A 40 -14.13 -4.66 -2.13
CA ASN A 40 -13.04 -3.99 -1.43
C ASN A 40 -13.10 -2.45 -1.58
N LYS A 41 -14.24 -1.90 -2.02
CA LYS A 41 -14.45 -0.45 -2.10
C LYS A 41 -14.36 0.17 -0.70
N ASN A 42 -13.73 1.35 -0.61
CA ASN A 42 -13.50 2.12 0.63
C ASN A 42 -12.70 1.36 1.70
N GLN A 43 -11.96 0.32 1.33
CA GLN A 43 -11.03 -0.35 2.22
C GLN A 43 -9.62 0.14 1.96
N LEU A 44 -8.97 0.63 3.02
CA LEU A 44 -7.53 0.90 3.03
C LEU A 44 -6.84 -0.27 3.73
N LYS A 45 -5.86 -0.85 3.04
CA LYS A 45 -4.88 -1.75 3.63
C LYS A 45 -3.61 -0.95 3.89
N TYR A 46 -3.11 -1.03 5.12
CA TYR A 46 -1.83 -0.44 5.49
C TYR A 46 -0.77 -1.54 5.43
N ILE A 47 0.30 -1.29 4.68
CA ILE A 47 1.42 -2.21 4.49
C ILE A 47 2.62 -1.65 5.23
N PRO A 48 3.27 -2.42 6.13
CA PRO A 48 4.46 -1.96 6.83
C PRO A 48 5.60 -1.68 5.84
N VAL A 49 6.29 -0.55 6.03
CA VAL A 49 7.48 -0.17 5.26
C VAL A 49 8.72 -0.44 6.11
N TYR A 50 9.66 -1.17 5.55
CA TYR A 50 10.89 -1.63 6.18
C TYR A 50 12.13 -0.88 5.66
N LEU A 51 13.22 -0.91 6.41
CA LEU A 51 14.57 -0.65 5.88
C LEU A 51 15.04 -1.79 4.97
N ASN A 52 16.22 -1.63 4.38
CA ASN A 52 16.85 -2.64 3.52
C ASN A 52 17.18 -3.97 4.23
N ASP A 53 17.07 -4.01 5.56
CA ASP A 53 17.22 -5.23 6.36
C ASP A 53 15.97 -6.13 6.35
N GLY A 54 14.83 -5.63 5.85
CA GLY A 54 13.54 -6.33 5.83
C GLY A 54 12.98 -6.64 7.22
N LYS A 55 13.49 -5.99 8.28
CA LYS A 55 13.11 -6.24 9.68
C LYS A 55 12.70 -4.97 10.40
N THR A 56 13.42 -3.87 10.17
CA THR A 56 13.17 -2.60 10.86
C THR A 56 12.04 -1.85 10.18
N VAL A 57 10.90 -1.75 10.86
CA VAL A 57 9.73 -0.99 10.37
C VAL A 57 9.95 0.51 10.57
N ILE A 58 9.78 1.29 9.51
CA ILE A 58 9.99 2.75 9.46
C ILE A 58 8.72 3.54 9.10
N GLY A 59 7.61 2.86 8.89
CA GLY A 59 6.33 3.49 8.61
C GLY A 59 5.32 2.53 7.99
N GLU A 60 4.27 3.09 7.41
CA GLU A 60 3.20 2.35 6.75
C GLU A 60 2.85 3.00 5.40
N TYR A 61 2.46 2.16 4.45
CA TYR A 61 2.01 2.54 3.12
C TYR A 61 0.57 2.09 2.92
N ALA A 62 -0.33 3.05 2.71
CA ALA A 62 -1.74 2.75 2.48
C ALA A 62 -1.98 2.44 1.00
N ILE A 63 -2.62 1.30 0.73
CA ILE A 63 -3.14 0.91 -0.58
C ILE A 63 -4.62 0.60 -0.45
N GLY A 64 -5.44 1.05 -1.37
CA GLY A 64 -6.87 0.78 -1.31
C GLY A 64 -7.66 1.45 -2.41
N ASN A 65 -8.87 0.95 -2.62
CA ASN A 65 -9.83 1.49 -3.58
C ASN A 65 -10.77 2.45 -2.84
N THR A 66 -10.24 3.60 -2.41
CA THR A 66 -11.01 4.65 -1.73
C THR A 66 -11.32 5.80 -2.70
N GLU A 67 -12.54 6.31 -2.64
CA GLU A 67 -12.95 7.54 -3.35
C GLU A 67 -12.53 8.81 -2.59
N GLU A 68 -12.14 8.68 -1.32
CA GLU A 68 -11.56 9.80 -0.60
C GLU A 68 -10.13 10.02 -1.07
N PRO A 69 -9.80 11.17 -1.71
CA PRO A 69 -8.42 11.51 -1.97
C PRO A 69 -7.70 11.50 -0.62
N TYR A 70 -6.54 10.84 -0.55
CA TYR A 70 -5.67 10.87 0.61
C TYR A 70 -5.58 12.33 1.06
N ARG A 71 -6.27 12.70 2.14
CA ARG A 71 -6.15 14.04 2.72
C ARG A 71 -4.73 14.06 3.25
N VAL A 72 -3.79 14.50 2.42
CA VAL A 72 -2.54 15.07 2.88
C VAL A 72 -3.02 16.22 3.74
N SER A 73 -3.15 15.99 5.04
CA SER A 73 -3.28 17.04 6.01
C SER A 73 -2.10 17.95 5.73
N ARG A 74 -2.37 19.06 5.03
CA ARG A 74 -1.45 20.17 4.90
C ARG A 74 -1.16 20.64 6.33
N LYS A 75 -0.17 20.01 6.93
CA LYS A 75 0.64 20.57 8.01
C LYS A 75 2.10 20.43 7.58
N TYR A 76 2.38 21.01 6.43
CA TYR A 76 3.66 21.66 6.18
C TYR A 76 3.33 23.14 5.96
N SER A 77 2.99 23.81 7.06
CA SER A 77 3.24 25.23 7.21
C SER A 77 4.54 25.30 7.99
N ASP A 78 5.63 25.60 7.29
CA ASP A 78 6.63 26.56 7.77
C ASP A 78 6.88 27.51 6.60
#